data_AF-A0A2C1JRE9-F1
#
_entry.id   AF-A0A2C1JRE9-F1
#
_cell.length_a   1.000
_cell.length_b   1.000
_cell.length_c   1.000
_cell.angle_alpha   90.00
_cell.angle_beta   90.00
_cell.angle_gamma   90.00
#
_symmetry.space_group_name_H-M   'P 1'
#
loop_
_entity.id
_entity.type
_entity.pdbx_description
1 polymer ?
#
loop_
_entity_poly.entity_id
_entity_poly.type
_entity_poly.pdbx_seq_one_letter_code
_entity_poly.pdbx_strand_id
1 'polypeptide(L)'
;MSKFNIEEKIEAIIRYQQGFEGVKTIAKSIGVDHTVLLNWIKQYEYHGESAFKKPYTSYTTEFKLDVLNYIKETGTSIRETAAIFNIATHSTIQNWLKSFESLGIDALKPTQKGRPSMKKETKKPKSVEESEALRAENERLRMENAYLKKLQGLNSRKGKITEENKAQIIYELRHEFKVIDLVKVAGIARSTYYYWVKQMDRPDKYKETKELIQGIFDEHQGRYGYRRITLELRNRGLKINHKTVRRLMNKMGLKCLVRMKKYQSYRGNIGKVAPNILERDFKASKPNEKLVTDVTEFHLHGEKLYLSPILDLYNGEIIAYNIEKRPVYRLVSEMLDKAFSRLNEGDTPILHSDQGWHYRMKHYQHALKEKGIIQSMSRKGNCLDNAVMENFFGLLKSELLYLKEFESMEHFKLELENYIYYYNHKRIKAKLKGMSPVQYRIHAQVAA
;
A
#
# COMPACT_ATOMS: atom_id res chain seq x y z
N MET A 1 -46.28 22.76 -12.86
CA MET A 1 -47.26 23.32 -11.91
C MET A 1 -46.98 22.73 -10.53
N SER A 2 -47.03 23.54 -9.46
CA SER A 2 -46.73 23.10 -8.08
C SER A 2 -47.75 22.06 -7.63
N LYS A 3 -47.32 20.88 -7.18
CA LYS A 3 -48.22 19.77 -6.78
C LYS A 3 -49.05 20.07 -5.52
N PHE A 4 -48.74 21.15 -4.80
CA PHE A 4 -49.40 21.56 -3.56
C PHE A 4 -49.66 23.06 -3.54
N ASN A 5 -50.84 23.46 -3.07
CA ASN A 5 -51.23 24.87 -2.87
C ASN A 5 -50.62 25.43 -1.56
N ILE A 6 -50.58 26.76 -1.42
CA ILE A 6 -50.00 27.43 -0.24
C ILE A 6 -50.79 27.06 1.04
N GLU A 7 -52.11 27.00 0.94
CA GLU A 7 -53.02 26.64 2.04
C GLU A 7 -52.74 25.23 2.56
N GLU A 8 -52.54 24.25 1.68
CA GLU A 8 -52.22 22.86 2.06
C GLU A 8 -50.89 22.74 2.81
N LYS A 9 -49.92 23.62 2.49
CA LYS A 9 -48.63 23.66 3.19
C LYS A 9 -48.77 24.26 4.58
N ILE A 10 -49.53 25.34 4.71
CA ILE A 10 -49.77 26.01 5.99
C ILE A 10 -50.53 25.07 6.92
N GLU A 11 -51.55 24.38 6.42
CA GLU A 11 -52.33 23.40 7.19
C GLU A 11 -51.46 22.26 7.73
N ALA A 12 -50.56 21.72 6.91
CA ALA A 12 -49.61 20.68 7.34
C ALA A 12 -48.64 21.17 8.44
N ILE A 13 -48.30 22.45 8.46
CA ILE A 13 -47.42 23.07 9.47
C ILE A 13 -48.19 23.36 10.76
N ILE A 14 -49.43 23.85 10.67
CA ILE A 14 -50.30 24.06 11.83
C ILE A 14 -50.56 22.72 12.54
N ARG A 15 -50.85 21.65 11.80
CA ARG A 15 -50.99 20.29 12.34
C ARG A 15 -49.73 19.81 13.08
N TYR A 16 -48.54 20.20 12.60
CA TYR A 16 -47.29 19.90 13.29
C TYR A 16 -47.12 20.74 14.57
N GLN A 17 -47.41 22.05 14.53
CA GLN A 17 -47.29 22.96 15.67
C GLN A 17 -48.26 22.64 16.81
N GLN A 18 -49.44 22.09 16.50
CA GLN A 18 -50.41 21.63 17.49
C GLN A 18 -49.92 20.37 18.27
N GLY A 19 -48.88 19.68 17.79
CA GLY A 19 -48.18 18.62 18.53
C GLY A 19 -48.86 17.24 18.58
N PHE A 20 -50.03 17.08 17.96
CA PHE A 20 -50.79 15.82 17.98
C PHE A 20 -50.24 14.73 17.03
N GLU A 21 -49.51 15.12 15.99
CA GLU A 21 -48.96 14.21 14.98
C GLU A 21 -47.48 14.48 14.69
N GLY A 22 -46.69 13.41 14.53
CA GLY A 22 -45.29 13.52 14.13
C GLY A 22 -45.11 13.86 12.65
N VAL A 23 -44.01 14.52 12.29
CA VAL A 23 -43.65 14.95 10.92
C VAL A 23 -43.80 13.82 9.88
N LYS A 24 -43.39 12.59 10.21
CA LYS A 24 -43.47 11.46 9.29
C LYS A 24 -44.92 11.05 9.00
N THR A 25 -45.80 11.16 9.99
CA THR A 25 -47.23 10.84 9.89
C THR A 25 -47.94 11.87 9.02
N ILE A 26 -47.69 13.15 9.29
CA ILE A 26 -48.26 14.27 8.51
C ILE A 26 -47.78 14.17 7.06
N ALA A 27 -46.47 14.00 6.82
CA ALA A 27 -45.90 13.91 5.48
C ALA A 27 -46.47 12.73 4.68
N LYS A 28 -46.68 11.57 5.31
CA LYS A 28 -47.34 10.42 4.69
C LYS A 28 -48.81 10.70 4.33
N SER A 29 -49.54 11.45 5.17
CA SER A 29 -50.94 11.79 4.92
C SER A 29 -51.13 12.72 3.70
N ILE A 30 -50.16 13.60 3.43
CA ILE A 30 -50.18 14.52 2.29
C ILE A 30 -49.40 14.00 1.06
N GLY A 31 -48.83 12.80 1.12
CA GLY A 31 -48.09 12.19 0.01
C GLY A 31 -46.76 12.87 -0.33
N VAL A 32 -46.07 13.41 0.68
CA VAL A 32 -44.80 14.14 0.57
C VAL A 32 -43.72 13.42 1.38
N ASP A 33 -42.47 13.48 0.94
CA ASP A 33 -41.37 12.97 1.77
C ASP A 33 -41.19 13.83 3.03
N HIS A 34 -40.98 13.19 4.17
CA HIS A 34 -40.83 13.87 5.47
C HIS A 34 -39.74 14.97 5.48
N THR A 35 -38.69 14.87 4.66
CA THR A 35 -37.66 15.91 4.56
C THR A 35 -38.16 17.19 3.89
N VAL A 36 -39.16 17.10 3.01
CA VAL A 36 -39.78 18.25 2.36
C VAL A 36 -40.68 18.99 3.35
N LEU A 37 -41.43 18.26 4.19
CA LEU A 37 -42.23 18.87 5.26
C LEU A 37 -41.35 19.56 6.32
N LEU A 38 -40.22 18.95 6.71
CA LEU A 38 -39.23 19.60 7.59
C LEU A 38 -38.71 20.93 7.02
N ASN A 39 -38.49 20.99 5.70
CA ASN A 39 -38.07 22.24 5.06
C ASN A 39 -39.18 23.29 5.08
N TRP A 40 -40.45 22.90 4.88
CA TRP A 40 -41.58 23.83 4.97
C TRP A 40 -41.74 24.41 6.38
N ILE A 41 -41.61 23.56 7.40
CA ILE A 41 -41.66 23.98 8.81
C ILE A 41 -40.56 25.01 9.09
N LYS A 42 -39.30 24.71 8.74
CA LYS A 42 -38.18 25.64 8.92
C LYS A 42 -38.36 26.95 8.14
N GLN A 43 -38.85 26.88 6.91
CA GLN A 43 -39.12 28.09 6.12
C GLN A 43 -40.19 28.97 6.76
N TYR A 44 -41.23 28.35 7.33
CA TYR A 44 -42.31 29.05 8.02
C TYR A 44 -41.86 29.62 9.37
N GLU A 45 -40.96 28.95 10.11
CA GLU A 45 -40.37 29.47 11.35
C GLU A 45 -39.63 30.80 11.13
N TYR A 46 -38.91 30.95 10.00
CA TYR A 46 -38.13 32.16 9.72
C TYR A 46 -38.91 33.27 9.00
N HIS A 47 -39.85 32.90 8.10
CA HIS A 47 -40.50 33.87 7.19
C HIS A 47 -42.03 33.87 7.27
N GLY A 48 -42.63 33.04 8.12
CA GLY A 48 -44.08 32.87 8.23
C GLY A 48 -44.73 32.50 6.90
N GLU A 49 -45.95 32.98 6.67
CA GLU A 49 -46.71 32.71 5.43
C GLU A 49 -46.04 33.27 4.17
N SER A 50 -45.17 34.27 4.32
CA SER A 50 -44.45 34.88 3.18
C SER A 50 -43.43 33.92 2.54
N ALA A 51 -43.02 32.87 3.25
CA ALA A 51 -42.08 31.86 2.78
C ALA A 51 -42.57 31.09 1.54
N PHE A 52 -43.90 30.98 1.36
CA PHE A 52 -44.50 30.21 0.28
C PHE A 52 -44.96 31.07 -0.91
N LYS A 53 -44.84 32.39 -0.82
CA LYS A 53 -45.04 33.30 -1.96
C LYS A 53 -43.81 33.21 -2.86
N LYS A 54 -43.99 32.94 -4.15
CA LYS A 54 -42.87 32.83 -5.11
C LYS A 54 -42.55 34.20 -5.72
N PRO A 55 -41.45 34.87 -5.35
CA PRO A 55 -40.93 35.93 -6.18
C PRO A 55 -40.02 35.31 -7.25
N TYR A 56 -40.22 35.66 -8.52
CA TYR A 56 -39.18 35.45 -9.54
C TYR A 56 -37.99 36.31 -9.16
N THR A 57 -36.97 35.73 -8.57
CA THR A 57 -35.84 36.46 -8.00
C THR A 57 -34.57 36.24 -8.80
N SER A 58 -34.05 37.32 -9.37
CA SER A 58 -32.65 37.43 -9.75
C SER A 58 -31.85 37.86 -8.52
N TYR A 59 -30.85 37.06 -8.13
CA TYR A 59 -29.98 37.39 -7.01
C TYR A 59 -28.82 38.27 -7.47
N THR A 60 -28.64 39.43 -6.84
CA THR A 60 -27.49 40.31 -7.07
C THR A 60 -26.20 39.64 -6.60
N THR A 61 -25.05 40.08 -7.12
CA THR A 61 -23.74 39.54 -6.72
C THR A 61 -23.45 39.81 -5.25
N GLU A 62 -23.86 40.97 -4.74
CA GLU A 62 -23.75 41.34 -3.32
C GLU A 62 -24.55 40.38 -2.44
N PHE A 63 -25.83 40.14 -2.77
CA PHE A 63 -26.67 39.20 -2.03
C PHE A 63 -26.07 37.77 -2.00
N LYS A 64 -25.49 37.31 -3.11
CA LYS A 64 -24.82 36.00 -3.16
C LYS A 64 -23.60 35.95 -2.24
N LEU A 65 -22.83 37.03 -2.15
CA LEU A 65 -21.67 37.11 -1.27
C LEU A 65 -22.10 37.11 0.20
N ASP A 66 -23.14 37.87 0.55
CA ASP A 66 -23.68 37.92 1.91
C ASP A 66 -24.13 36.54 2.39
N VAL A 67 -24.82 35.78 1.55
CA VAL A 67 -25.24 34.40 1.83
C VAL A 67 -24.03 33.48 2.06
N LEU A 68 -22.97 33.60 1.25
CA LEU A 68 -21.77 32.76 1.39
C LEU A 68 -20.93 33.15 2.61
N ASN A 69 -20.86 34.44 2.93
CA ASN A 69 -20.19 34.93 4.13
C ASN A 69 -20.92 34.50 5.39
N TYR A 70 -22.26 34.55 5.40
CA TYR A 70 -23.07 34.05 6.51
C TYR A 70 -22.79 32.58 6.83
N ILE A 71 -22.65 31.72 5.82
CA ILE A 71 -22.27 30.30 6.01
C ILE A 71 -20.91 30.18 6.68
N LYS A 72 -19.92 30.99 6.25
CA LYS A 72 -18.56 30.96 6.81
C LYS A 72 -18.50 31.48 8.24
N GLU A 73 -19.30 32.49 8.57
CA GLU A 73 -19.31 33.14 9.88
C GLU A 73 -20.11 32.35 10.91
N THR A 74 -21.25 31.78 10.51
CA THR A 74 -22.17 31.08 11.43
C THR A 74 -21.99 29.56 11.44
N GLY A 75 -21.31 28.99 10.44
CA GLY A 75 -21.14 27.54 10.29
C GLY A 75 -22.44 26.77 9.97
N THR A 76 -23.48 27.48 9.55
CA THR A 76 -24.80 26.89 9.26
C THR A 76 -24.77 25.96 8.05
N SER A 77 -25.65 24.95 8.06
CA SER A 77 -25.76 24.03 6.93
C SER A 77 -26.36 24.72 5.69
N ILE A 78 -26.02 24.26 4.48
CA ILE A 78 -26.53 24.85 3.22
C ILE A 78 -28.07 24.81 3.15
N ARG A 79 -28.69 23.76 3.71
CA ARG A 79 -30.16 23.62 3.75
C ARG A 79 -30.81 24.61 4.71
N GLU A 80 -30.17 24.83 5.85
CA GLU A 80 -30.62 25.80 6.85
C GLU A 80 -30.43 27.23 6.36
N THR A 81 -29.29 27.52 5.73
CA THR A 81 -29.05 28.82 5.07
C THR A 81 -30.09 29.10 3.99
N ALA A 82 -30.47 28.09 3.20
CA ALA A 82 -31.52 28.25 2.20
C ALA A 82 -32.89 28.58 2.81
N ALA A 83 -33.20 28.06 4.01
CA ALA A 83 -34.41 28.43 4.73
C ALA A 83 -34.31 29.85 5.30
N ILE A 84 -33.17 30.22 5.90
CA ILE A 84 -32.94 31.54 6.50
C ILE A 84 -33.01 32.66 5.45
N PHE A 85 -32.43 32.47 4.27
CA PHE A 85 -32.45 33.48 3.19
C PHE A 85 -33.63 33.32 2.21
N ASN A 86 -34.60 32.47 2.53
CA ASN A 86 -35.77 32.17 1.69
C ASN A 86 -35.40 31.83 0.23
N ILE A 87 -34.35 31.03 0.04
CA ILE A 87 -33.89 30.58 -1.27
C ILE A 87 -34.61 29.27 -1.62
N ALA A 88 -35.31 29.27 -2.75
CA ALA A 88 -36.22 28.18 -3.15
C ALA A 88 -35.55 26.79 -3.26
N THR A 89 -34.24 26.72 -3.49
CA THR A 89 -33.52 25.45 -3.56
C THR A 89 -32.09 25.58 -3.04
N HIS A 90 -31.73 24.74 -2.07
CA HIS A 90 -30.39 24.69 -1.45
C HIS A 90 -29.25 24.41 -2.44
N SER A 91 -29.54 23.73 -3.56
CA SER A 91 -28.56 23.50 -4.65
C SER A 91 -28.10 24.80 -5.31
N THR A 92 -28.91 25.88 -5.26
CA THR A 92 -28.53 27.20 -5.78
C THR A 92 -27.32 27.76 -5.03
N ILE A 93 -27.35 27.67 -3.70
CA ILE A 93 -26.24 28.09 -2.83
C ILE A 93 -25.02 27.18 -3.06
N GLN A 94 -25.24 25.86 -3.20
CA GLN A 94 -24.16 24.92 -3.50
C GLN A 94 -23.44 25.24 -4.82
N ASN A 95 -24.18 25.69 -5.85
CA ASN A 95 -23.61 26.11 -7.12
C ASN A 95 -22.84 27.43 -6.99
N TRP A 96 -23.30 28.38 -6.16
CA TRP A 96 -22.55 29.60 -5.86
C TRP A 96 -21.24 29.31 -5.13
N LEU A 97 -21.27 28.42 -4.13
CA LEU A 97 -20.06 28.01 -3.40
C LEU A 97 -19.02 27.40 -4.34
N LYS A 98 -19.42 26.46 -5.21
CA LYS A 98 -18.54 25.85 -6.21
C LYS A 98 -17.99 26.87 -7.22
N SER A 99 -18.82 27.80 -7.67
CA SER A 99 -18.41 28.84 -8.62
C SER A 99 -17.42 29.81 -7.97
N PHE A 100 -17.66 30.18 -6.71
CA PHE A 100 -16.78 31.04 -5.93
C PHE A 100 -15.43 30.38 -5.61
N GLU A 101 -15.42 29.10 -5.23
CA GLU A 101 -14.19 28.35 -4.94
C GLU A 101 -13.30 28.14 -6.18
N SER A 102 -13.90 28.03 -7.37
CA SER A 102 -13.16 27.75 -8.60
C SER A 102 -12.66 29.01 -9.32
N LEU A 103 -13.42 30.11 -9.29
CA LEU A 103 -13.21 31.28 -10.14
C LEU A 103 -13.34 32.63 -9.41
N GLY A 104 -13.54 32.62 -8.08
CA GLY A 104 -13.61 33.84 -7.26
C GLY A 104 -14.88 34.67 -7.46
N ILE A 105 -14.83 35.96 -7.05
CA ILE A 105 -15.98 36.87 -7.02
C ILE A 105 -16.60 37.10 -8.42
N ASP A 106 -15.77 37.08 -9.47
CA ASP A 106 -16.23 37.33 -10.85
C ASP A 106 -17.19 36.25 -11.37
N ALA A 107 -17.13 35.04 -10.81
CA ALA A 107 -18.02 33.93 -11.16
C ALA A 107 -19.45 34.09 -10.62
N LEU A 108 -19.67 35.01 -9.67
CA LEU A 108 -20.99 35.28 -9.09
C LEU A 108 -21.77 36.35 -9.87
N LYS A 109 -21.15 37.02 -10.85
CA LYS A 109 -21.78 38.03 -11.72
C LYS A 109 -22.82 37.40 -12.65
N PRO A 110 -23.96 38.07 -12.93
CA PRO A 110 -24.94 37.56 -13.89
C PRO A 110 -24.31 37.50 -15.28
N THR A 111 -24.26 36.30 -15.89
CA THR A 111 -23.89 36.16 -17.29
C THR A 111 -25.05 36.64 -18.16
N GLN A 112 -24.85 37.61 -19.05
CA GLN A 112 -25.85 37.97 -20.05
C GLN A 112 -26.18 36.73 -20.90
N LYS A 113 -27.39 36.20 -20.77
CA LYS A 113 -27.89 35.13 -21.65
C LYS A 113 -28.42 35.76 -22.94
N GLY A 114 -27.62 35.69 -24.00
CA GLY A 114 -27.98 36.05 -25.36
C GLY A 114 -26.84 35.72 -26.33
N ARG A 115 -27.16 35.35 -27.57
CA ARG A 115 -26.19 35.18 -28.66
C ARG A 115 -25.45 36.53 -28.85
N PRO A 116 -24.11 36.59 -28.89
CA PRO A 116 -23.44 37.86 -29.14
C PRO A 116 -23.89 38.39 -30.51
N SER A 117 -24.38 39.64 -30.54
CA SER A 117 -24.64 40.34 -31.79
C SER A 117 -23.31 40.51 -32.54
N MET A 118 -23.25 40.05 -33.79
CA MET A 118 -22.09 40.21 -34.67
C MET A 118 -21.81 41.70 -34.90
N LYS A 119 -20.91 42.29 -34.10
CA LYS A 119 -20.21 43.50 -34.52
C LYS A 119 -19.12 43.09 -35.50
N LYS A 120 -19.26 43.51 -36.77
CA LYS A 120 -18.18 43.47 -37.75
C LYS A 120 -17.03 44.33 -37.21
N GLU A 121 -15.97 43.71 -36.72
CA GLU A 121 -14.70 44.38 -36.54
C GLU A 121 -14.12 44.69 -37.92
N THR A 122 -14.10 45.98 -38.26
CA THR A 122 -13.31 46.49 -39.37
C THR A 122 -11.83 46.32 -39.02
N LYS A 123 -11.18 45.36 -39.68
CA LYS A 123 -9.72 45.16 -39.60
C LYS A 123 -9.00 46.45 -40.03
N LYS A 124 -8.45 47.20 -39.08
CA LYS A 124 -7.31 48.09 -39.35
C LYS A 124 -6.08 47.21 -39.64
N PRO A 125 -5.24 47.57 -40.63
CA PRO A 125 -3.98 46.85 -40.86
C PRO A 125 -3.09 46.98 -39.62
N LYS A 126 -2.75 45.84 -39.01
CA LYS A 126 -1.79 45.76 -37.89
C LYS A 126 -0.42 46.25 -38.38
N SER A 127 0.26 47.05 -37.57
CA SER A 127 1.63 47.48 -37.87
C SER A 127 2.56 46.26 -37.97
N VAL A 128 3.65 46.38 -38.74
CA VAL A 128 4.62 45.29 -38.94
C VAL A 128 5.14 44.76 -37.60
N GLU A 129 5.38 45.65 -36.63
CA GLU A 129 5.85 45.33 -35.27
C GLU A 129 4.86 44.48 -34.47
N GLU A 130 3.54 44.78 -34.52
CA GLU A 130 2.53 43.95 -33.85
C GLU A 130 2.43 42.56 -34.47
N SER A 131 2.65 42.45 -35.77
CA SER A 131 2.63 41.16 -36.48
C SER A 131 3.83 40.28 -36.11
N GLU A 132 4.99 40.89 -35.90
CA GLU A 132 6.21 40.21 -35.46
C GLU A 132 6.12 39.80 -33.98
N ALA A 133 5.62 40.67 -33.11
CA ALA A 133 5.36 40.35 -31.71
C ALA A 133 4.39 39.16 -31.56
N LEU A 134 3.32 39.13 -32.37
CA LEU A 134 2.37 38.01 -32.39
C LEU A 134 2.98 36.71 -32.93
N ARG A 135 3.92 36.79 -33.89
CA ARG A 135 4.64 35.61 -34.38
C ARG A 135 5.59 35.05 -33.32
N ALA A 136 6.32 35.92 -32.63
CA ALA A 136 7.22 35.54 -31.54
C ALA A 136 6.47 34.89 -30.37
N GLU A 137 5.31 35.44 -29.99
CA GLU A 137 4.48 34.86 -28.92
C GLU A 137 3.90 33.50 -29.34
N ASN A 138 3.45 33.35 -30.61
CA ASN A 138 3.01 32.04 -31.11
C ASN A 138 4.12 31.00 -31.11
N GLU A 139 5.36 31.37 -31.45
CA GLU A 139 6.51 30.48 -31.41
C GLU A 139 6.85 30.05 -29.97
N ARG A 140 6.80 30.99 -29.02
CA ARG A 140 6.96 30.72 -27.59
C ARG A 140 5.88 29.77 -27.07
N LEU A 141 4.61 30.02 -27.38
CA LEU A 141 3.49 29.17 -26.97
C LEU A 141 3.57 27.77 -27.59
N ARG A 142 4.03 27.66 -28.84
CA ARG A 142 4.30 26.36 -29.48
C ARG A 142 5.39 25.58 -28.74
N MET A 143 6.46 26.27 -28.36
CA MET A 143 7.56 25.68 -27.59
C MET A 143 7.10 25.19 -26.21
N GLU A 144 6.37 26.04 -25.47
CA GLU A 144 5.85 25.70 -24.13
C GLU A 144 4.89 24.50 -24.20
N ASN A 145 3.97 24.49 -25.16
CA ASN A 145 3.06 23.37 -25.38
C ASN A 145 3.79 22.08 -25.76
N ALA A 146 4.80 22.15 -26.64
CA ALA A 146 5.59 20.98 -27.04
C ALA A 146 6.35 20.39 -25.85
N TYR A 147 6.97 21.26 -25.03
CA TYR A 147 7.65 20.87 -23.80
C TYR A 147 6.70 20.21 -22.80
N LEU A 148 5.56 20.85 -22.51
CA LEU A 148 4.56 20.35 -21.57
C LEU A 148 3.95 19.01 -22.01
N LYS A 149 3.69 18.82 -23.31
CA LYS A 149 3.20 17.54 -23.85
C LYS A 149 4.18 16.41 -23.59
N LYS A 150 5.48 16.61 -23.88
CA LYS A 150 6.52 15.59 -23.59
C LYS A 150 6.70 15.36 -22.09
N LEU A 151 6.63 16.43 -21.29
CA LEU A 151 6.73 16.35 -19.83
C LEU A 151 5.56 15.57 -19.20
N GLN A 152 4.33 15.78 -19.67
CA GLN A 152 3.16 15.00 -19.27
C GLN A 152 3.31 13.52 -19.65
N GLY A 153 3.82 13.21 -20.84
CA GLY A 153 4.10 11.84 -21.26
C GLY A 153 5.09 11.09 -20.35
N LEU A 154 6.08 11.80 -19.80
CA LEU A 154 7.06 11.24 -18.85
C LEU A 154 6.50 11.11 -17.42
N ASN A 155 5.68 12.06 -16.97
CA ASN A 155 5.03 12.03 -15.66
C ASN A 155 4.06 10.85 -15.48
N SER A 156 3.37 10.43 -16.54
CA SER A 156 2.48 9.25 -16.48
C SER A 156 3.22 7.93 -16.23
N ARG A 157 4.56 7.89 -16.36
CA ARG A 157 5.36 6.65 -16.27
C ARG A 157 6.35 6.61 -15.11
N LYS A 158 6.75 7.75 -14.53
CA LYS A 158 7.69 7.83 -13.38
C LYS A 158 7.38 9.02 -12.49
N GLY A 159 7.55 8.86 -11.18
CA GLY A 159 7.40 9.93 -10.18
C GLY A 159 8.38 11.11 -10.37
N LYS A 160 8.33 12.07 -9.43
CA LYS A 160 9.07 13.36 -9.33
C LYS A 160 10.06 13.67 -10.48
N ILE A 161 9.73 14.68 -11.28
CA ILE A 161 10.54 15.18 -12.41
C ILE A 161 11.96 15.52 -11.94
N THR A 162 12.96 14.92 -12.58
CA THR A 162 14.38 15.21 -12.34
C THR A 162 14.94 16.16 -13.39
N GLU A 163 16.03 16.85 -13.05
CA GLU A 163 16.78 17.70 -13.99
C GLU A 163 17.31 16.92 -15.21
N GLU A 164 17.63 15.63 -15.03
CA GLU A 164 17.99 14.69 -16.11
C GLU A 164 16.83 14.52 -17.11
N ASN A 165 15.60 14.29 -16.62
CA ASN A 165 14.42 14.16 -17.48
C ASN A 165 14.15 15.45 -18.25
N LYS A 166 14.29 16.62 -17.60
CA LYS A 166 14.13 17.92 -18.26
C LYS A 166 15.18 18.11 -19.36
N ALA A 167 16.43 17.77 -19.10
CA ALA A 167 17.50 17.83 -20.09
C ALA A 167 17.25 16.87 -21.27
N GLN A 168 16.70 15.68 -21.04
CA GLN A 168 16.29 14.74 -22.08
C GLN A 168 15.20 15.33 -23.00
N ILE A 169 14.17 15.95 -22.43
CA ILE A 169 13.11 16.60 -23.22
C ILE A 169 13.69 17.72 -24.09
N ILE A 170 14.58 18.57 -23.53
CA ILE A 170 15.25 19.63 -24.27
C ILE A 170 16.13 19.03 -25.39
N TYR A 171 16.84 17.95 -25.10
CA TYR A 171 17.67 17.26 -26.09
C TYR A 171 16.85 16.78 -27.28
N GLU A 172 15.65 16.23 -27.05
CA GLU A 172 14.76 15.79 -28.15
C GLU A 172 14.20 16.98 -28.96
N LEU A 173 13.78 18.05 -28.28
CA LEU A 173 13.18 19.25 -28.90
C LEU A 173 14.20 20.19 -29.56
N ARG A 174 15.51 19.91 -29.44
CA ARG A 174 16.58 20.77 -29.97
C ARG A 174 16.53 20.99 -31.49
N HIS A 175 15.86 20.11 -32.22
CA HIS A 175 15.72 20.19 -33.68
C HIS A 175 14.56 21.12 -34.09
N GLU A 176 13.61 21.36 -33.20
CA GLU A 176 12.40 22.15 -33.47
C GLU A 176 12.49 23.56 -32.86
N PHE A 177 13.23 23.71 -31.75
CA PHE A 177 13.31 24.98 -31.01
C PHE A 177 14.74 25.27 -30.55
N LYS A 178 15.06 26.56 -30.34
CA LYS A 178 16.35 27.00 -29.81
C LYS A 178 16.52 26.50 -28.37
N VAL A 179 17.67 25.85 -28.11
CA VAL A 179 18.01 25.31 -26.78
C VAL A 179 18.00 26.38 -25.68
N ILE A 180 18.41 27.61 -26.00
CA ILE A 180 18.43 28.73 -25.04
C ILE A 180 17.03 29.00 -24.48
N ASP A 181 16.02 28.93 -25.34
CA ASP A 181 14.64 29.22 -24.97
C ASP A 181 14.00 28.00 -24.29
N LEU A 182 14.30 26.79 -24.76
CA LEU A 182 13.87 25.55 -24.11
C LEU A 182 14.40 25.40 -22.67
N VAL A 183 15.64 25.83 -22.41
CA VAL A 183 16.24 25.83 -21.06
C VAL A 183 15.52 26.79 -20.12
N LYS A 184 15.06 27.95 -20.64
CA LYS A 184 14.22 28.91 -19.89
C LYS A 184 12.85 28.30 -19.58
N VAL A 185 12.19 27.70 -20.57
CA VAL A 185 10.89 27.03 -20.41
C VAL A 185 10.96 25.89 -19.39
N ALA A 186 12.04 25.10 -19.41
CA ALA A 186 12.26 24.00 -18.47
C ALA A 186 12.65 24.44 -17.04
N GLY A 187 13.04 25.71 -16.87
CA GLY A 187 13.52 26.26 -15.60
C GLY A 187 14.80 25.58 -15.11
N ILE A 188 15.75 25.27 -16.00
CA ILE A 188 17.04 24.66 -15.64
C ILE A 188 18.20 25.59 -16.06
N ALA A 189 19.39 25.44 -15.46
CA ALA A 189 20.56 26.18 -15.91
C ALA A 189 21.13 25.58 -17.22
N ARG A 190 21.68 26.43 -18.10
CA ARG A 190 22.30 25.99 -19.37
C ARG A 190 23.47 25.03 -19.13
N SER A 191 24.24 25.23 -18.06
CA SER A 191 25.31 24.32 -17.63
C SER A 191 24.78 22.94 -17.24
N THR A 192 23.62 22.88 -16.57
CA THR A 192 22.94 21.62 -16.21
C THR A 192 22.51 20.84 -17.45
N TYR A 193 21.97 21.52 -18.47
CA TYR A 193 21.62 20.88 -19.75
C TYR A 193 22.84 20.21 -20.39
N TYR A 194 23.92 20.96 -20.64
CA TYR A 194 25.10 20.41 -21.29
C TYR A 194 25.81 19.35 -20.45
N TYR A 195 25.77 19.48 -19.12
CA TYR A 195 26.23 18.43 -18.21
C TYR A 195 25.50 17.11 -18.47
N TRP A 196 24.16 17.13 -18.55
CA TRP A 196 23.37 15.92 -18.79
C TRP A 196 23.53 15.39 -20.21
N VAL A 197 23.59 16.24 -21.23
CA VAL A 197 23.86 15.82 -22.63
C VAL A 197 25.18 15.06 -22.73
N LYS A 198 26.24 15.55 -22.08
CA LYS A 198 27.54 14.86 -22.04
C LYS A 198 27.49 13.51 -21.32
N GLN A 199 26.48 13.28 -20.47
CA GLN A 199 26.29 12.02 -19.74
C GLN A 199 25.38 11.04 -20.51
N MET A 200 24.53 11.53 -21.43
CA MET A 200 23.61 10.68 -22.22
C MET A 200 24.38 9.67 -23.09
N ASP A 201 25.51 10.09 -23.66
CA ASP A 201 26.34 9.22 -24.50
C ASP A 201 27.29 8.32 -23.69
N ARG A 202 27.29 8.41 -22.35
CA ARG A 202 28.16 7.56 -21.53
C ARG A 202 27.54 6.17 -21.37
N PRO A 203 28.34 5.10 -21.54
CA PRO A 203 27.86 3.75 -21.25
C PRO A 203 27.47 3.65 -19.78
N ASP A 204 26.36 2.97 -19.51
CA ASP A 204 25.91 2.73 -18.14
C ASP A 204 26.91 1.80 -17.44
N LYS A 205 27.76 2.40 -16.59
CA LYS A 205 28.75 1.71 -15.75
C LYS A 205 28.16 0.50 -15.00
N TYR A 206 26.87 0.51 -14.69
CA TYR A 206 26.21 -0.54 -13.91
C TYR A 206 25.35 -1.48 -14.76
N LYS A 207 25.46 -1.47 -16.09
CA LYS A 207 24.65 -2.34 -16.97
C LYS A 207 24.71 -3.81 -16.55
N GLU A 208 25.90 -4.40 -16.52
CA GLU A 208 26.12 -5.79 -16.11
C GLU A 208 25.67 -6.04 -14.66
N THR A 209 25.93 -5.08 -13.76
CA THR A 209 25.48 -5.18 -12.37
C THR A 209 23.97 -5.22 -12.26
N LYS A 210 23.24 -4.44 -13.07
CA LYS A 210 21.77 -4.43 -13.10
C LYS A 210 21.23 -5.74 -13.63
N GLU A 211 21.83 -6.29 -14.68
CA GLU A 211 21.47 -7.61 -15.24
C GLU A 211 21.65 -8.72 -14.19
N LEU A 212 22.76 -8.71 -13.45
CA LEU A 212 22.99 -9.66 -12.35
C LEU A 212 22.02 -9.45 -11.18
N ILE A 213 21.73 -8.21 -10.80
CA ILE A 213 20.72 -7.91 -9.78
C ILE A 213 19.35 -8.44 -10.19
N GLN A 214 18.97 -8.28 -11.47
CA GLN A 214 17.73 -8.80 -12.02
C GLN A 214 17.71 -10.33 -11.96
N GLY A 215 18.76 -10.98 -12.44
CA GLY A 215 18.88 -12.44 -12.41
C GLY A 215 18.79 -13.01 -11.00
N ILE A 216 19.48 -12.42 -10.01
CA ILE A 216 19.37 -12.81 -8.60
C ILE A 216 17.93 -12.60 -8.08
N PHE A 217 17.30 -11.48 -8.44
CA PHE A 217 15.94 -11.18 -8.00
C PHE A 217 14.95 -12.23 -8.53
N ASP A 218 15.07 -12.60 -9.80
CA ASP A 218 14.20 -13.56 -10.47
C ASP A 218 14.45 -15.00 -9.99
N GLU A 219 15.73 -15.39 -9.84
CA GLU A 219 16.13 -16.69 -9.26
C GLU A 219 15.52 -16.91 -7.87
N HIS A 220 15.51 -15.85 -7.05
CA HIS A 220 14.92 -15.89 -5.71
C HIS A 220 13.43 -15.50 -5.70
N GLN A 221 12.76 -15.45 -6.85
CA GLN A 221 11.32 -15.19 -7.01
C GLN A 221 10.87 -13.89 -6.30
N GLY A 222 11.69 -12.85 -6.37
CA GLY A 222 11.45 -11.56 -5.73
C GLY A 222 11.48 -11.56 -4.19
N ARG A 223 11.93 -12.65 -3.56
CA ARG A 223 12.03 -12.77 -2.09
C ARG A 223 13.18 -11.97 -1.48
N TYR A 224 14.17 -11.58 -2.28
CA TYR A 224 15.36 -10.89 -1.81
C TYR A 224 15.24 -9.37 -1.93
N GLY A 225 15.39 -8.70 -0.79
CA GLY A 225 15.66 -7.26 -0.77
C GLY A 225 17.15 -6.95 -0.97
N TYR A 226 17.47 -5.66 -1.14
CA TYR A 226 18.83 -5.18 -1.44
C TYR A 226 19.92 -5.74 -0.53
N ARG A 227 19.63 -6.01 0.75
CA ARG A 227 20.61 -6.58 1.70
C ARG A 227 21.02 -8.00 1.30
N ARG A 228 20.05 -8.86 0.97
CA ARG A 228 20.31 -10.24 0.54
C ARG A 228 20.91 -10.27 -0.86
N ILE A 229 20.42 -9.44 -1.78
CA ILE A 229 21.05 -9.30 -3.10
C ILE A 229 22.50 -8.86 -2.98
N THR A 230 22.83 -7.94 -2.05
CA THR A 230 24.22 -7.53 -1.83
C THR A 230 25.09 -8.69 -1.32
N LEU A 231 24.56 -9.56 -0.45
CA LEU A 231 25.29 -10.73 0.03
C LEU A 231 25.47 -11.75 -1.10
N GLU A 232 24.44 -11.99 -1.89
CA GLU A 232 24.48 -12.92 -3.02
C GLU A 232 25.45 -12.44 -4.13
N LEU A 233 25.45 -11.14 -4.44
CA LEU A 233 26.46 -10.55 -5.32
C LEU A 233 27.88 -10.78 -4.78
N ARG A 234 28.08 -10.66 -3.46
CA ARG A 234 29.36 -10.95 -2.82
C ARG A 234 29.76 -12.42 -2.92
N ASN A 235 28.80 -13.34 -2.74
CA ASN A 235 29.02 -14.77 -2.94
C ASN A 235 29.46 -15.08 -4.38
N ARG A 236 28.95 -14.32 -5.35
CA ARG A 236 29.34 -14.40 -6.77
C ARG A 236 30.61 -13.60 -7.11
N GLY A 237 31.38 -13.15 -6.11
CA GLY A 237 32.65 -12.44 -6.30
C GLY A 237 32.53 -10.92 -6.52
N LEU A 238 31.33 -10.36 -6.59
CA LEU A 238 31.11 -8.92 -6.82
C LEU A 238 30.96 -8.14 -5.52
N LYS A 239 32.01 -7.39 -5.17
CA LYS A 239 32.03 -6.52 -3.97
C LYS A 239 31.44 -5.15 -4.28
N ILE A 240 30.12 -5.01 -4.14
CA ILE A 240 29.41 -3.74 -4.33
C ILE A 240 28.79 -3.27 -3.00
N ASN A 241 28.86 -1.96 -2.74
CA ASN A 241 28.25 -1.36 -1.55
C ASN A 241 26.72 -1.51 -1.60
N HIS A 242 26.11 -1.93 -0.47
CA HIS A 242 24.67 -2.11 -0.34
C HIS A 242 23.85 -0.85 -0.69
N LYS A 243 24.38 0.37 -0.49
CA LYS A 243 23.74 1.63 -0.91
C LYS A 243 23.61 1.72 -2.43
N THR A 244 24.64 1.27 -3.16
CA THR A 244 24.63 1.21 -4.62
C THR A 244 23.61 0.20 -5.11
N VAL A 245 23.60 -1.01 -4.54
CA VAL A 245 22.59 -2.05 -4.88
C VAL A 245 21.18 -1.52 -4.64
N ARG A 246 20.92 -0.89 -3.48
CA ARG A 246 19.61 -0.27 -3.18
C ARG A 246 19.23 0.78 -4.21
N ARG A 247 20.16 1.66 -4.60
CA ARG A 247 19.92 2.69 -5.62
C ARG A 247 19.59 2.07 -6.98
N LEU A 248 20.32 1.04 -7.40
CA LEU A 248 20.10 0.34 -8.68
C LEU A 248 18.74 -0.37 -8.70
N MET A 249 18.41 -1.14 -7.65
CA MET A 249 17.09 -1.76 -7.51
C MET A 249 15.96 -0.73 -7.60
N ASN A 250 16.08 0.40 -6.90
CA ASN A 250 15.09 1.47 -6.97
C ASN A 250 14.94 2.03 -8.39
N LYS A 251 16.04 2.22 -9.13
CA LYS A 251 16.01 2.68 -10.53
C LYS A 251 15.33 1.67 -11.46
N MET A 252 15.49 0.38 -11.18
CA MET A 252 14.87 -0.72 -11.93
C MET A 252 13.44 -1.03 -11.49
N GLY A 253 12.94 -0.39 -10.42
CA GLY A 253 11.62 -0.69 -9.85
C GLY A 253 11.57 -1.98 -9.03
N LEU A 254 12.71 -2.64 -8.80
CA LEU A 254 12.78 -3.90 -8.05
C LEU A 254 12.56 -3.67 -6.56
N LYS A 255 11.56 -4.36 -6.01
CA LYS A 255 11.23 -4.32 -4.59
C LYS A 255 11.00 -5.74 -4.10
N CYS A 256 11.50 -6.03 -2.89
CA CYS A 256 11.21 -7.29 -2.21
C CYS A 256 9.70 -7.47 -2.07
N LEU A 257 9.18 -8.56 -2.63
CA LEU A 257 7.75 -8.85 -2.66
C LEU A 257 7.24 -9.40 -1.32
N VAL A 258 8.15 -9.98 -0.54
CA VAL A 258 7.88 -10.50 0.81
C VAL A 258 7.58 -9.32 1.74
N ARG A 259 6.30 -8.98 1.88
CA ARG A 259 5.82 -8.00 2.86
C ARG A 259 4.55 -8.47 3.56
N MET A 260 4.67 -8.59 4.89
CA MET A 260 3.68 -8.03 5.80
C MET A 260 4.38 -7.68 7.12
N LYS A 261 4.61 -6.39 7.40
CA LYS A 261 4.87 -5.96 8.77
C LYS A 261 3.50 -5.69 9.37
N LYS A 262 2.96 -6.63 10.16
CA LYS A 262 1.74 -6.37 10.92
C LYS A 262 2.00 -5.21 11.90
N TYR A 263 1.02 -4.34 12.05
CA TYR A 263 1.01 -3.27 13.04
C TYR A 263 1.13 -3.89 14.45
N GLN A 264 2.12 -3.48 15.23
CA GLN A 264 2.20 -3.79 16.66
C GLN A 264 1.43 -2.70 17.41
N SER A 265 0.20 -3.00 17.84
CA SER A 265 -0.61 -2.09 18.69
C SER A 265 -0.10 -2.03 20.14
N TYR A 266 0.84 -2.88 20.53
CA TYR A 266 1.30 -2.99 21.90
C TYR A 266 2.38 -1.96 22.24
N ARG A 267 1.95 -0.84 22.84
CA ARG A 267 2.75 -0.04 23.78
C ARG A 267 2.21 -0.33 25.18
N GLY A 268 2.72 -1.36 25.83
CA GLY A 268 2.34 -1.72 27.20
C GLY A 268 3.54 -1.84 28.12
N ASN A 269 3.34 -1.44 29.38
CA ASN A 269 4.35 -1.40 30.44
C ASN A 269 4.98 -2.78 30.71
N ILE A 270 6.29 -2.75 30.87
CA ILE A 270 7.15 -3.84 31.34
C ILE A 270 6.71 -4.19 32.78
N GLY A 271 5.74 -5.09 32.92
CA GLY A 271 5.42 -5.71 34.21
C GLY A 271 6.56 -6.61 34.70
N LYS A 272 6.56 -6.94 36.00
CA LYS A 272 7.59 -7.80 36.63
C LYS A 272 7.67 -9.15 35.90
N VAL A 273 8.69 -9.29 35.06
CA VAL A 273 9.05 -10.51 34.35
C VAL A 273 9.36 -11.58 35.40
N ALA A 274 8.56 -12.65 35.42
CA ALA A 274 8.87 -13.82 36.24
C ALA A 274 10.27 -14.34 35.88
N PRO A 275 11.10 -14.75 36.87
CA PRO A 275 12.46 -15.20 36.61
C PRO A 275 12.50 -16.38 35.64
N ASN A 276 13.42 -16.26 34.69
CA ASN A 276 13.58 -17.03 33.47
C ASN A 276 14.19 -18.42 33.75
N ILE A 277 13.38 -19.40 34.18
CA ILE A 277 13.86 -20.76 34.53
C ILE A 277 13.90 -21.73 33.32
N LEU A 278 14.23 -21.16 32.15
CA LEU A 278 14.75 -21.80 30.94
C LEU A 278 15.71 -20.76 30.35
N GLU A 279 17.02 -20.97 30.39
CA GLU A 279 18.01 -19.92 30.11
C GLU A 279 18.10 -19.48 28.63
N ARG A 280 17.11 -19.81 27.78
CA ARG A 280 17.01 -19.32 26.39
C ARG A 280 18.27 -19.56 25.55
N ASP A 281 19.06 -20.58 25.89
CA ASP A 281 20.27 -20.91 25.17
C ASP A 281 19.95 -21.70 23.90
N PHE A 282 19.51 -20.96 22.88
CA PHE A 282 19.29 -21.47 21.53
C PHE A 282 20.59 -21.65 20.74
N LYS A 283 21.76 -21.52 21.36
CA LYS A 283 23.04 -21.77 20.68
C LYS A 283 23.32 -23.27 20.72
N ALA A 284 23.61 -23.82 19.55
CA ALA A 284 24.27 -25.11 19.40
C ALA A 284 25.67 -24.84 18.85
N SER A 285 26.65 -25.61 19.32
CA SER A 285 28.04 -25.52 18.90
C SER A 285 28.35 -26.47 17.74
N LYS A 286 27.61 -27.58 17.63
CA LYS A 286 27.71 -28.56 16.53
C LYS A 286 26.33 -28.90 15.94
N PRO A 287 26.28 -29.42 14.70
CA PRO A 287 25.04 -29.98 14.14
C PRO A 287 24.47 -31.09 15.04
N ASN A 288 23.15 -31.29 15.00
CA ASN A 288 22.43 -32.33 15.76
C ASN A 288 22.62 -32.26 17.29
N GLU A 289 22.96 -31.11 17.86
CA GLU A 289 23.09 -30.95 19.32
C GLU A 289 21.75 -30.55 19.96
N LYS A 290 21.08 -29.56 19.37
CA LYS A 290 19.79 -29.05 19.84
C LYS A 290 18.84 -28.90 18.66
N LEU A 291 17.74 -29.61 18.73
CA LEU A 291 16.68 -29.65 17.73
C LEU A 291 15.42 -29.01 18.29
N VAL A 292 14.66 -28.33 17.46
CA VAL A 292 13.35 -27.76 17.82
C VAL A 292 12.28 -28.24 16.85
N THR A 293 11.07 -28.49 17.35
CA THR A 293 9.93 -28.93 16.54
C THR A 293 8.64 -28.24 16.98
N ASP A 294 7.75 -28.04 16.02
CA ASP A 294 6.41 -27.52 16.25
C ASP A 294 5.47 -27.91 15.08
N VAL A 295 4.17 -27.80 15.27
CA VAL A 295 3.18 -28.06 14.21
C VAL A 295 2.53 -26.74 13.78
N THR A 296 2.49 -26.48 12.47
CA THR A 296 1.68 -25.39 11.90
C THR A 296 0.56 -25.95 11.03
N GLU A 297 -0.59 -25.28 11.08
CA GLU A 297 -1.74 -25.52 10.22
C GLU A 297 -1.79 -24.48 9.07
N PHE A 298 -2.22 -24.96 7.90
CA PHE A 298 -2.59 -24.17 6.73
C PHE A 298 -4.03 -24.49 6.36
N HIS A 299 -4.79 -23.46 5.98
CA HIS A 299 -6.16 -23.60 5.53
C HIS A 299 -6.30 -22.94 4.15
N LEU A 300 -6.55 -23.76 3.14
CA LEU A 300 -6.65 -23.37 1.73
C LEU A 300 -7.74 -24.22 1.08
N HIS A 301 -8.54 -23.63 0.19
CA HIS A 301 -9.57 -24.36 -0.57
C HIS A 301 -10.54 -25.18 0.29
N GLY A 302 -10.86 -24.72 1.50
CA GLY A 302 -11.71 -25.46 2.45
C GLY A 302 -11.05 -26.69 3.09
N GLU A 303 -9.83 -27.03 2.68
CA GLU A 303 -9.04 -28.13 3.24
C GLU A 303 -8.04 -27.62 4.30
N LYS A 304 -7.58 -28.55 5.15
CA LYS A 304 -6.52 -28.28 6.12
C LYS A 304 -5.29 -29.12 5.78
N LEU A 305 -4.12 -28.53 6.01
CA LEU A 305 -2.83 -29.19 5.88
C LEU A 305 -1.96 -28.84 7.09
N TYR A 306 -1.35 -29.86 7.67
CA TYR A 306 -0.50 -29.75 8.86
C TYR A 306 0.93 -30.07 8.46
N LEU A 307 1.86 -29.24 8.90
CA LEU A 307 3.30 -29.44 8.72
C LEU A 307 3.95 -29.59 10.09
N SER A 308 4.72 -30.66 10.27
CA SER A 308 5.56 -30.90 11.45
C SER A 308 7.02 -30.97 11.00
N PRO A 309 7.81 -29.90 11.15
CA PRO A 309 9.24 -29.90 10.84
C PRO A 309 10.11 -29.98 12.11
N ILE A 310 11.28 -30.59 11.97
CA ILE A 310 12.39 -30.49 12.93
C ILE A 310 13.46 -29.57 12.35
N LEU A 311 13.84 -28.55 13.12
CA LEU A 311 14.87 -27.58 12.80
C LEU A 311 16.09 -27.77 13.71
N ASP A 312 17.28 -27.83 13.12
CA ASP A 312 18.54 -27.81 13.86
C ASP A 312 18.91 -26.37 14.25
N LEU A 313 19.11 -26.10 15.54
CA LEU A 313 19.43 -24.76 16.04
C LEU A 313 20.81 -24.25 15.59
N TYR A 314 21.73 -25.13 15.21
CA TYR A 314 23.08 -24.79 14.77
C TYR A 314 23.08 -23.87 13.54
N ASN A 315 22.50 -24.34 12.42
CA ASN A 315 22.42 -23.62 11.15
C ASN A 315 20.97 -23.18 10.79
N GLY A 316 19.97 -23.68 11.52
CA GLY A 316 18.57 -23.47 11.22
C GLY A 316 18.11 -24.21 9.96
N GLU A 317 18.67 -25.39 9.69
CA GLU A 317 18.25 -26.32 8.64
C GLU A 317 17.01 -27.09 9.11
N ILE A 318 16.04 -27.29 8.22
CA ILE A 318 14.96 -28.26 8.45
C ILE A 318 15.51 -29.65 8.12
N ILE A 319 15.82 -30.43 9.15
CA ILE A 319 16.47 -31.73 8.98
C ILE A 319 15.45 -32.83 8.65
N ALA A 320 14.20 -32.69 9.07
CA ALA A 320 13.13 -33.62 8.76
C ALA A 320 11.79 -32.90 8.81
N TYR A 321 10.81 -33.40 8.08
CA TYR A 321 9.43 -32.94 8.20
C TYR A 321 8.44 -34.00 7.73
N ASN A 322 7.20 -33.87 8.16
CA ASN A 322 6.07 -34.57 7.57
C ASN A 322 4.88 -33.65 7.36
N ILE A 323 4.01 -34.02 6.43
CA ILE A 323 2.85 -33.23 6.01
C ILE A 323 1.61 -34.14 5.98
N GLU A 324 0.55 -33.75 6.70
CA GLU A 324 -0.69 -34.51 6.78
C GLU A 324 -1.93 -33.63 6.62
N LYS A 325 -3.03 -34.18 6.11
CA LYS A 325 -4.32 -33.45 6.04
C LYS A 325 -5.01 -33.34 7.41
N ARG A 326 -4.56 -34.09 8.41
CA ARG A 326 -5.13 -34.13 9.77
C ARG A 326 -4.02 -34.14 10.83
N PRO A 327 -4.26 -33.60 12.04
CA PRO A 327 -3.30 -33.65 13.14
C PRO A 327 -3.38 -35.02 13.80
N VAL A 328 -2.77 -36.04 13.19
CA VAL A 328 -2.72 -37.42 13.70
C VAL A 328 -1.32 -37.75 14.22
N TYR A 329 -1.17 -38.77 15.08
CA TYR A 329 0.16 -39.17 15.59
C TYR A 329 1.16 -39.46 14.48
N ARG A 330 0.70 -40.03 13.36
CA ARG A 330 1.50 -40.30 12.16
C ARG A 330 2.25 -39.09 11.62
N LEU A 331 1.69 -37.88 11.77
CA LEU A 331 2.35 -36.62 11.42
C LEU A 331 3.69 -36.47 12.13
N VAL A 332 3.75 -36.83 13.41
CA VAL A 332 4.95 -36.66 14.22
C VAL A 332 5.82 -37.93 14.20
N SER A 333 5.25 -39.13 14.20
CA SER A 333 6.05 -40.36 14.18
C SER A 333 6.88 -40.51 12.90
N GLU A 334 6.28 -40.33 11.72
CA GLU A 334 7.03 -40.43 10.45
C GLU A 334 8.06 -39.30 10.30
N MET A 335 7.79 -38.14 10.89
CA MET A 335 8.77 -37.05 10.97
C MET A 335 9.96 -37.45 11.84
N LEU A 336 9.73 -38.12 12.98
CA LEU A 336 10.81 -38.63 13.84
C LEU A 336 11.63 -39.70 13.11
N ASP A 337 10.99 -40.64 12.42
CA ASP A 337 11.68 -41.70 11.68
C ASP A 337 12.64 -41.10 10.63
N LYS A 338 12.21 -40.06 9.92
CA LYS A 338 13.05 -39.31 8.97
C LYS A 338 14.18 -38.54 9.65
N ALA A 339 13.99 -38.08 10.89
CA ALA A 339 15.04 -37.41 11.65
C ALA A 339 16.07 -38.41 12.16
N PHE A 340 15.63 -39.55 12.68
CA PHE A 340 16.50 -40.59 13.24
C PHE A 340 17.42 -41.18 12.18
N SER A 341 16.96 -41.32 10.94
CA SER A 341 17.79 -41.82 9.83
C SER A 341 18.92 -40.86 9.42
N ARG A 342 18.90 -39.61 9.91
CA ARG A 342 19.94 -38.60 9.67
C ARG A 342 20.91 -38.41 10.84
N LEU A 343 20.63 -39.01 11.99
CA LEU A 343 21.51 -38.98 13.15
C LEU A 343 22.62 -40.02 12.98
N ASN A 344 23.84 -39.67 13.37
CA ASN A 344 24.95 -40.62 13.40
C ASN A 344 24.90 -41.47 14.68
N GLU A 345 25.62 -42.59 14.68
CA GLU A 345 25.81 -43.38 15.90
C GLU A 345 26.45 -42.52 17.00
N GLY A 346 25.78 -42.45 18.16
CA GLY A 346 26.22 -41.66 19.31
C GLY A 346 25.66 -40.22 19.39
N ASP A 347 24.93 -39.75 18.38
CA ASP A 347 24.22 -38.47 18.47
C ASP A 347 23.11 -38.55 19.54
N THR A 348 23.18 -37.68 20.55
CA THR A 348 22.21 -37.59 21.66
C THR A 348 21.61 -36.18 21.72
N PRO A 349 20.87 -35.74 20.67
CA PRO A 349 20.32 -34.40 20.61
C PRO A 349 19.34 -34.15 21.76
N ILE A 350 19.22 -32.88 22.14
CA ILE A 350 18.05 -32.39 22.87
C ILE A 350 16.99 -32.03 21.84
N LEU A 351 15.80 -32.63 21.90
CA LEU A 351 14.65 -32.24 21.08
C LEU A 351 13.67 -31.43 21.91
N HIS A 352 13.54 -30.15 21.57
CA HIS A 352 12.66 -29.20 22.24
C HIS A 352 11.35 -29.01 21.46
N SER A 353 10.21 -29.13 22.15
CA SER A 353 8.88 -28.91 21.59
C SER A 353 8.03 -28.02 22.49
N ASP A 354 6.85 -27.62 22.02
CA ASP A 354 5.82 -27.08 22.89
C ASP A 354 5.15 -28.20 23.73
N GLN A 355 4.12 -27.83 24.51
CA GLN A 355 3.33 -28.78 25.30
C GLN A 355 2.12 -29.36 24.53
N GLY A 356 2.18 -29.38 23.19
CA GLY A 356 1.18 -29.98 22.32
C GLY A 356 0.88 -31.43 22.70
N TRP A 357 -0.35 -31.88 22.47
CA TRP A 357 -0.77 -33.22 22.89
C TRP A 357 0.06 -34.34 22.24
N HIS A 358 0.47 -34.16 20.98
CA HIS A 358 1.31 -35.13 20.25
C HIS A 358 2.62 -35.45 20.98
N TYR A 359 3.28 -34.41 21.52
CA TYR A 359 4.58 -34.53 22.19
C TYR A 359 4.49 -35.11 23.62
N ARG A 360 3.27 -35.18 24.18
CA ARG A 360 3.01 -35.76 25.51
C ARG A 360 2.59 -37.23 25.44
N MET A 361 2.47 -37.81 24.24
CA MET A 361 2.06 -39.21 24.08
C MET A 361 3.17 -40.16 24.53
N LYS A 362 2.81 -41.24 25.21
CA LYS A 362 3.76 -42.28 25.66
C LYS A 362 4.58 -42.85 24.52
N HIS A 363 3.97 -43.07 23.35
CA HIS A 363 4.63 -43.59 22.16
C HIS A 363 5.72 -42.62 21.65
N TYR A 364 5.46 -41.31 21.68
CA TYR A 364 6.44 -40.30 21.31
C TYR A 364 7.64 -40.30 22.27
N GLN A 365 7.35 -40.29 23.58
CA GLN A 365 8.38 -40.33 24.63
C GLN A 365 9.24 -41.60 24.56
N HIS A 366 8.61 -42.74 24.25
CA HIS A 366 9.31 -44.01 24.07
C HIS A 366 10.26 -43.97 22.87
N ALA A 367 9.76 -43.51 21.71
CA ALA A 367 10.58 -43.41 20.50
C ALA A 367 11.81 -42.52 20.68
N LEU A 368 11.67 -41.40 21.42
CA LEU A 368 12.82 -40.55 21.76
C LEU A 368 13.82 -41.26 22.68
N LYS A 369 13.32 -41.94 23.73
CA LYS A 369 14.15 -42.64 24.70
C LYS A 369 14.94 -43.79 24.06
N GLU A 370 14.32 -44.55 23.16
CA GLU A 370 14.98 -45.65 22.42
C GLU A 370 16.14 -45.17 21.55
N LYS A 371 16.08 -43.92 21.09
CA LYS A 371 17.15 -43.29 20.27
C LYS A 371 18.10 -42.42 21.08
N GLY A 372 18.01 -42.43 22.42
CA GLY A 372 18.88 -41.63 23.29
C GLY A 372 18.67 -40.12 23.18
N ILE A 373 17.51 -39.68 22.70
CA ILE A 373 17.17 -38.26 22.50
C ILE A 373 16.55 -37.71 23.78
N ILE A 374 17.08 -36.59 24.26
CA ILE A 374 16.60 -35.94 25.47
C ILE A 374 15.42 -35.04 25.11
N GLN A 375 14.22 -35.38 25.59
CA GLN A 375 13.05 -34.53 25.40
C GLN A 375 13.13 -33.28 26.28
N SER A 376 12.88 -32.12 25.67
CA SER A 376 12.69 -30.84 26.35
C SER A 376 11.35 -30.24 25.92
N MET A 377 10.62 -29.59 26.84
CA MET A 377 9.34 -28.95 26.51
C MET A 377 9.29 -27.53 27.08
N SER A 378 8.67 -26.61 26.34
CA SER A 378 8.42 -25.25 26.80
C SER A 378 7.44 -25.20 27.97
N ARG A 379 7.39 -24.05 28.66
CA ARG A 379 6.38 -23.80 29.69
C ARG A 379 5.04 -23.44 29.08
N LYS A 380 3.96 -23.84 29.74
CA LYS A 380 2.61 -23.40 29.37
C LYS A 380 2.54 -21.87 29.34
N GLY A 381 2.19 -21.30 28.18
CA GLY A 381 1.99 -19.86 28.01
C GLY A 381 3.24 -19.04 27.73
N ASN A 382 4.42 -19.64 27.47
CA ASN A 382 5.64 -18.92 27.12
C ASN A 382 6.00 -19.11 25.62
N CYS A 383 5.56 -18.20 24.76
CA CYS A 383 5.87 -18.23 23.32
C CYS A 383 7.36 -18.03 23.01
N LEU A 384 8.14 -17.44 23.93
CA LEU A 384 9.55 -17.15 23.69
C LEU A 384 10.42 -18.40 23.59
N ASP A 385 10.00 -19.50 24.24
CA ASP A 385 10.75 -20.76 24.26
C ASP A 385 10.74 -21.47 22.89
N ASN A 386 9.77 -21.16 22.01
CA ASN A 386 9.65 -21.72 20.66
C ASN A 386 9.83 -20.68 19.53
N ALA A 387 10.40 -19.51 19.86
CA ALA A 387 10.50 -18.37 18.95
C ALA A 387 11.26 -18.68 17.64
N VAL A 388 12.17 -19.67 17.64
CA VAL A 388 12.92 -20.07 16.44
C VAL A 388 12.00 -20.75 15.42
N MET A 389 11.11 -21.64 15.86
CA MET A 389 10.11 -22.27 15.00
C MET A 389 9.06 -21.27 14.53
N GLU A 390 8.58 -20.40 15.43
CA GLU A 390 7.67 -19.31 15.05
C GLU A 390 8.30 -18.42 13.95
N ASN A 391 9.59 -18.10 14.06
CA ASN A 391 10.32 -17.36 13.04
C ASN A 391 10.32 -18.10 11.70
N PHE A 392 10.62 -19.41 11.71
CA PHE A 392 10.58 -20.24 10.52
C PHE A 392 9.19 -20.23 9.87
N PHE A 393 8.12 -20.46 10.64
CA PHE A 393 6.75 -20.42 10.12
C PHE A 393 6.36 -19.04 9.59
N GLY A 394 6.78 -17.96 10.25
CA GLY A 394 6.57 -16.60 9.77
C GLY A 394 7.25 -16.35 8.44
N LEU A 395 8.50 -16.81 8.28
CA LEU A 395 9.24 -16.74 7.02
C LEU A 395 8.52 -17.54 5.94
N LEU A 396 8.20 -18.80 6.21
CA LEU A 396 7.53 -19.70 5.28
C LEU A 396 6.21 -19.11 4.80
N LYS A 397 5.34 -18.64 5.71
CA LYS A 397 4.07 -18.02 5.34
C LYS A 397 4.28 -16.75 4.50
N SER A 398 5.26 -15.92 4.86
CA SER A 398 5.53 -14.66 4.13
C SER A 398 6.19 -14.84 2.75
N GLU A 399 7.01 -15.88 2.58
CA GLU A 399 7.82 -16.12 1.37
C GLU A 399 7.19 -17.15 0.42
N LEU A 400 6.19 -17.89 0.88
CA LEU A 400 5.42 -18.86 0.11
C LEU A 400 3.92 -18.51 0.14
N LEU A 401 3.26 -18.69 1.29
CA LEU A 401 1.80 -18.70 1.41
C LEU A 401 1.15 -17.37 0.96
N TYR A 402 1.74 -16.24 1.33
CA TYR A 402 1.18 -14.92 1.00
C TYR A 402 1.72 -14.33 -0.30
N LEU A 403 2.72 -14.98 -0.90
CA LEU A 403 3.41 -14.47 -2.10
C LEU A 403 2.89 -15.14 -3.37
N LYS A 404 2.36 -16.36 -3.27
CA LYS A 404 1.87 -17.15 -4.40
C LYS A 404 0.39 -17.46 -4.24
N GLU A 405 -0.27 -17.60 -5.38
CA GLU A 405 -1.60 -18.20 -5.47
C GLU A 405 -1.45 -19.69 -5.75
N PHE A 406 -2.39 -20.50 -5.24
CA PHE A 406 -2.37 -21.95 -5.37
C PHE A 406 -3.68 -22.42 -5.98
N GLU A 407 -3.58 -23.29 -6.98
CA GLU A 407 -4.74 -23.82 -7.72
C GLU A 407 -5.46 -24.93 -6.94
N SER A 408 -4.74 -25.67 -6.10
CA SER A 408 -5.27 -26.77 -5.29
C SER A 408 -4.43 -26.99 -4.02
N MET A 409 -4.93 -27.84 -3.12
CA MET A 409 -4.17 -28.25 -1.92
C MET A 409 -2.95 -29.10 -2.29
N GLU A 410 -3.05 -29.92 -3.34
CA GLU A 410 -1.96 -30.71 -3.89
C GLU A 410 -0.85 -29.82 -4.49
N HIS A 411 -1.23 -28.78 -5.24
CA HIS A 411 -0.28 -27.77 -5.74
C HIS A 411 0.41 -27.05 -4.57
N PHE A 412 -0.35 -26.66 -3.53
CA PHE A 412 0.25 -26.07 -2.33
C PHE A 412 1.24 -27.00 -1.64
N LYS A 413 0.91 -28.30 -1.50
CA LYS A 413 1.81 -29.30 -0.90
C LYS A 413 3.13 -29.40 -1.67
N LEU A 414 3.07 -29.48 -3.00
CA LEU A 414 4.26 -29.52 -3.85
C LEU A 414 5.12 -28.26 -3.68
N GLU A 415 4.50 -27.08 -3.69
CA GLU A 415 5.19 -25.81 -3.49
C GLU A 415 5.77 -25.64 -2.08
N LEU A 416 5.13 -26.25 -1.07
CA LEU A 416 5.64 -26.31 0.30
C LEU A 416 6.92 -27.14 0.40
N GLU A 417 6.94 -28.31 -0.23
CA GLU A 417 8.14 -29.16 -0.31
C GLU A 417 9.27 -28.45 -1.07
N ASN A 418 8.96 -27.84 -2.22
CA ASN A 418 9.89 -27.01 -3.00
C ASN A 418 10.45 -25.85 -2.17
N TYR A 419 9.61 -25.21 -1.36
CA TYR A 419 10.03 -24.12 -0.49
C TYR A 419 10.97 -24.59 0.63
N ILE A 420 10.72 -25.74 1.26
CA ILE A 420 11.61 -26.30 2.29
C ILE A 420 12.98 -26.63 1.69
N TYR A 421 13.01 -27.23 0.50
CA TYR A 421 14.25 -27.45 -0.24
C TYR A 421 14.98 -26.13 -0.52
N TYR A 422 14.28 -25.14 -1.07
CA TYR A 422 14.82 -23.79 -1.30
C TYR A 422 15.36 -23.15 -0.01
N TYR A 423 14.62 -23.23 1.10
CA TYR A 423 15.00 -22.70 2.40
C TYR A 423 16.32 -23.30 2.91
N ASN A 424 16.49 -24.60 2.75
CA ASN A 424 17.68 -25.32 3.20
C ASN A 424 18.89 -25.11 2.28
N HIS A 425 18.70 -25.16 0.96
CA HIS A 425 19.80 -25.24 0.00
C HIS A 425 20.17 -23.91 -0.67
N LYS A 426 19.21 -23.01 -0.85
CA LYS A 426 19.40 -21.78 -1.65
C LYS A 426 19.22 -20.49 -0.85
N ARG A 427 18.37 -20.50 0.18
CA ARG A 427 18.01 -19.29 0.92
C ARG A 427 19.12 -18.88 1.89
N ILE A 428 19.81 -17.80 1.55
CA ILE A 428 20.92 -17.29 2.36
C ILE A 428 20.45 -16.62 3.65
N LYS A 429 21.24 -16.76 4.71
CA LYS A 429 21.03 -16.08 5.98
C LYS A 429 22.22 -15.19 6.32
N ALA A 430 21.94 -13.94 6.70
CA ALA A 430 22.98 -13.00 7.12
C ALA A 430 23.75 -13.53 8.35
N LYS A 431 23.08 -14.22 9.28
CA LYS A 431 23.71 -14.85 10.45
C LYS A 431 24.70 -15.96 10.06
N LEU A 432 24.53 -16.58 8.90
CA LEU A 432 25.40 -17.63 8.35
C LEU A 432 26.39 -17.05 7.34
N LYS A 433 26.80 -15.78 7.50
CA LYS A 433 27.72 -15.07 6.61
C LYS A 433 27.31 -15.07 5.13
N GLY A 434 26.02 -15.18 4.83
CA GLY A 434 25.52 -15.22 3.46
C GLY A 434 25.41 -16.62 2.85
N MET A 435 25.55 -17.68 3.64
CA MET A 435 25.31 -19.06 3.21
C MET A 435 23.86 -19.49 3.48
N SER A 436 23.40 -20.50 2.73
CA SER A 436 22.20 -21.27 3.09
C SER A 436 22.49 -22.20 4.29
N PRO A 437 21.47 -22.70 5.01
CA PRO A 437 21.66 -23.64 6.11
C PRO A 437 22.57 -24.83 5.77
N VAL A 438 22.30 -25.50 4.64
CA VAL A 438 23.08 -26.66 4.22
C VAL A 438 24.50 -26.27 3.83
N GLN A 439 24.68 -25.19 3.08
CA GLN A 439 26.01 -24.68 2.73
C GLN A 439 26.86 -24.40 3.97
N TYR A 440 26.26 -23.79 5.00
CA TYR A 440 26.96 -23.50 6.25
C TYR A 440 27.39 -24.77 6.98
N ARG A 441 26.54 -25.80 7.03
CA ARG A 441 26.90 -27.10 7.64
C ARG A 441 28.05 -27.77 6.89
N ILE A 442 27.99 -27.84 5.57
CA ILE A 442 29.06 -28.40 4.75
C ILE A 442 30.36 -27.61 4.96
N HIS A 443 30.31 -26.28 4.95
CA HIS A 443 31.47 -25.44 5.18
C HIS A 443 32.08 -25.65 6.58
N ALA A 444 31.25 -25.76 7.61
CA ALA A 444 31.71 -26.04 8.97
C ALA A 444 32.32 -27.44 9.12
N GLN A 445 31.81 -28.44 8.40
CA GLN A 445 32.37 -29.80 8.38
C GLN A 445 33.70 -29.88 7.64
N VAL A 446 33.93 -29.08 6.61
CA VAL A 446 35.22 -29.01 5.90
C VAL A 446 36.27 -28.23 6.71
N ALA A 447 35.84 -27.30 7.56
CA ALA A 447 36.72 -26.47 8.37
C ALA A 447 37.07 -27.06 9.74
N ALA A 448 36.34 -28.11 10.17
CA ALA A 448 36.59 -28.89 11.38
C ALA A 448 37.52 -30.07 11.06
#